data_AF-A0A4Q5YT16-F1
#
_entry.id   AF-A0A4Q5YT16-F1
#
_cell.length_a   1.000
_cell.length_b   1.000
_cell.length_c   1.000
_cell.angle_alpha   90.00
_cell.angle_beta   90.00
_cell.angle_gamma   90.00
#
_symmetry.space_group_name_H-M   'P 1'
#
loop_
_entity.id
_entity.type
_entity.pdbx_description
1 polymer ?
#
loop_
_entity_poly.entity_id
_entity_poly.type
_entity_poly.pdbx_seq_one_letter_code
_entity_poly.pdbx_strand_id
1 'polypeptide(L)' 'MTTATTTKDLSAYHRLVGNLFQWPQSAQEWEQYKLSPEQLQHFEEYGYVSNIRLLDESQVDGLREELQ' A
#
# COMPACT_ATOMS: atom_id res chain seq x y z
N MET A 1 33.11 -16.50 -12.85
CA MET A 1 32.40 -16.79 -11.60
C MET A 1 31.22 -15.83 -11.53
N THR A 2 30.02 -16.32 -11.83
CA THR A 2 28.79 -15.52 -11.80
C THR A 2 28.33 -15.43 -10.35
N THR A 3 28.42 -14.25 -9.74
CA THR A 3 27.86 -14.02 -8.40
C THR A 3 26.34 -14.05 -8.53
N ALA A 4 25.70 -15.10 -8.00
CA ALA A 4 24.26 -15.11 -7.81
C ALA A 4 23.92 -14.03 -6.79
N THR A 5 23.28 -12.95 -7.25
CA THR A 5 22.70 -11.94 -6.37
C THR A 5 21.60 -12.62 -5.58
N THR A 6 21.81 -12.82 -4.27
CA THR A 6 20.76 -13.32 -3.38
C THR A 6 19.65 -12.29 -3.31
N THR A 7 18.61 -12.45 -4.12
CA THR A 7 17.39 -11.66 -4.04
C THR A 7 16.80 -11.84 -2.65
N LYS A 8 16.65 -10.75 -1.89
CA LYS A 8 16.05 -10.80 -0.56
C LYS A 8 14.57 -11.08 -0.71
N ASP A 9 14.07 -12.10 0.00
CA ASP A 9 12.65 -12.38 0.08
C ASP A 9 11.96 -11.30 0.92
N LEU A 10 11.15 -10.45 0.27
CA LEU A 10 10.44 -9.36 0.94
C LEU A 10 9.27 -9.86 1.81
N SER A 11 8.81 -11.10 1.63
CA SER A 11 7.76 -11.69 2.47
C SER A 11 8.20 -11.90 3.93
N ALA A 12 9.51 -11.95 4.17
CA ALA A 12 10.10 -12.05 5.51
C ALA A 12 10.01 -10.73 6.33
N TYR A 13 9.53 -9.64 5.74
CA TYR A 13 9.46 -8.33 6.39
C TYR A 13 7.99 -7.95 6.68
N HIS A 14 7.61 -7.96 7.97
CA HIS A 14 6.28 -7.53 8.43
C HIS A 14 6.28 -6.05 8.86
N ARG A 15 6.91 -5.19 8.05
CA ARG A 15 7.04 -3.74 8.27
C ARG A 15 7.22 -3.02 6.94
N LEU A 16 7.13 -1.69 6.95
CA LEU A 16 7.52 -0.90 5.78
C LEU A 16 8.96 -1.20 5.37
N VAL A 17 9.15 -1.54 4.10
CA VAL A 17 10.45 -1.90 3.49
C VAL A 17 11.08 -0.74 2.71
N GLY A 18 10.59 0.49 2.93
CA GLY A 18 11.06 1.70 2.27
C GLY A 18 10.28 2.92 2.76
N ASN A 19 10.37 4.01 2.00
CA ASN A 19 9.79 5.32 2.30
C ASN A 19 8.62 5.72 1.37
N LEU A 20 8.18 4.81 0.49
CA LEU A 20 7.03 5.01 -0.42
C LEU A 20 5.73 5.32 0.36
N PHE A 21 5.59 4.73 1.54
CA PHE A 21 4.49 5.00 2.47
C PHE A 21 5.03 5.67 3.72
N GLN A 22 4.34 6.70 4.18
CA GLN A 22 4.59 7.31 5.48
C GLN A 22 3.64 6.69 6.50
N TRP A 23 4.19 6.17 7.59
CA TRP A 23 3.36 5.61 8.65
C TRP A 23 2.65 6.73 9.41
N PRO A 24 1.32 6.68 9.57
CA PRO A 24 0.60 7.73 10.29
C PRO A 24 1.08 7.86 11.73
N GLN A 25 1.40 9.08 12.16
CA GLN A 25 1.93 9.37 13.49
C GLN A 25 0.86 9.94 14.44
N SER A 26 -0.33 10.26 13.91
CA SER A 26 -1.44 10.84 14.66
C SER A 26 -2.77 10.20 14.28
N ALA A 27 -3.75 10.27 15.18
CA ALA A 27 -5.12 9.82 14.90
C ALA A 27 -5.74 10.53 13.70
N GLN A 28 -5.40 11.81 13.49
CA GLN A 28 -5.89 12.60 12.36
C GLN A 28 -5.35 12.08 11.02
N GLU A 29 -4.08 11.68 10.97
CA GLU A 29 -3.49 11.09 9.76
C GLU A 29 -4.13 9.74 9.38
N TRP A 30 -4.75 9.04 10.33
CA TRP A 30 -5.50 7.81 10.04
C TRP A 30 -6.83 8.04 9.34
N GLU A 31 -7.44 9.22 9.48
CA GLU A 31 -8.77 9.48 8.90
C GLU A 31 -8.78 9.40 7.37
N GLN A 32 -7.65 9.64 6.70
CA GLN A 32 -7.55 9.52 5.23
C GLN A 32 -7.73 8.07 4.73
N TYR A 33 -7.50 7.07 5.59
CA TYR A 33 -7.61 5.65 5.27
C TYR A 33 -8.94 5.04 5.72
N LYS A 34 -9.80 5.83 6.37
CA LYS A 34 -11.06 5.36 6.91
C LYS A 34 -12.07 5.16 5.79
N LEU A 35 -12.66 3.96 5.74
CA LEU A 35 -13.77 3.69 4.85
C LEU A 35 -15.02 4.46 5.29
N SER A 36 -15.78 4.94 4.32
CA SER A 36 -17.10 5.50 4.59
C SER A 36 -18.08 4.40 5.02
N PRO A 37 -19.18 4.75 5.72
CA PRO A 37 -20.22 3.79 6.05
C PRO A 37 -20.79 3.06 4.83
N GLU A 38 -20.93 3.74 3.70
CA GLU A 38 -21.42 3.18 2.44
C GLU A 38 -20.43 2.17 1.85
N GLN A 39 -19.13 2.45 1.95
CA GLN A 39 -18.08 1.50 1.52
C GLN A 39 -18.06 0.25 2.40
N LEU A 40 -18.28 0.38 3.71
CA LEU A 40 -18.41 -0.76 4.62
C LEU A 40 -19.63 -1.60 4.29
N GLN A 41 -20.79 -0.98 4.06
CA GLN A 41 -22.00 -1.71 3.67
C GLN A 41 -21.81 -2.45 2.34
N HIS A 42 -21.16 -1.81 1.35
CA HIS A 42 -20.85 -2.44 0.08
C HIS A 42 -19.90 -3.64 0.27
N PHE A 43 -18.90 -3.53 1.15
CA PHE A 43 -18.03 -4.65 1.48
C PHE A 43 -18.81 -5.82 2.11
N GLU A 44 -19.69 -5.53 3.06
CA GLU A 44 -20.51 -6.56 3.71
C GLU A 44 -21.43 -7.31 2.73
N GLU A 45 -21.96 -6.60 1.71
CA GLU A 45 -22.85 -7.18 0.71
C GLU A 45 -22.12 -7.93 -0.42
N TYR A 46 -21.01 -7.36 -0.93
CA TYR A 46 -20.36 -7.84 -2.16
C TYR A 46 -18.98 -8.47 -1.93
N GLY A 47 -18.40 -8.33 -0.74
CA GLY A 47 -17.09 -8.88 -0.38
C GLY A 47 -15.89 -8.09 -0.91
N TYR A 48 -16.09 -6.90 -1.46
CA TYR A 48 -15.02 -6.01 -1.91
C TYR A 48 -15.43 -4.53 -1.78
N VAL A 49 -14.46 -3.62 -1.89
CA VAL A 49 -14.71 -2.18 -2.04
C VAL A 49 -14.09 -1.71 -3.34
N SER A 50 -14.88 -1.02 -4.17
CA SER A 50 -14.39 -0.37 -5.39
C SER A 50 -14.19 1.13 -5.19
N ASN A 51 -13.43 1.76 -6.09
CA ASN A 51 -13.24 3.22 -6.16
C ASN A 51 -12.52 3.85 -4.96
N ILE A 52 -11.62 3.11 -4.31
CA ILE A 52 -10.68 3.67 -3.32
C ILE A 52 -9.40 4.10 -4.04
N ARG A 53 -9.01 5.37 -3.87
CA ARG A 53 -7.68 5.84 -4.27
C ARG A 53 -6.66 5.36 -3.23
N LEU A 54 -6.08 4.18 -3.47
CA LEU A 54 -5.08 3.58 -2.57
C LEU A 54 -3.70 4.24 -2.65
N LEU A 55 -3.36 4.79 -3.82
CA LEU A 55 -2.07 5.42 -4.09
C LEU A 55 -2.28 6.83 -4.64
N ASP A 56 -1.44 7.76 -4.21
CA ASP A 56 -1.30 9.04 -4.89
C ASP A 56 -0.44 8.90 -6.17
N GLU A 57 -0.36 9.98 -6.96
CA GLU A 57 0.38 9.98 -8.22
C GLU A 57 1.88 9.73 -8.03
N SER A 58 2.48 10.33 -7.01
CA SER A 58 3.91 10.15 -6.72
C SER A 58 4.26 8.71 -6.36
N GLN A 59 3.36 8.04 -5.62
CA GLN A 59 3.52 6.65 -5.26
C GLN A 59 3.37 5.72 -6.46
N VAL A 60 2.43 6.01 -7.36
CA VAL A 60 2.26 5.27 -8.61
C VAL A 60 3.50 5.39 -9.50
N ASP A 61 4.05 6.59 -9.63
CA ASP A 61 5.23 6.83 -10.45
C ASP A 61 6.47 6.16 -9.87
N GLY A 62 6.68 6.22 -8.55
CA GLY A 62 7.76 5.48 -7.88
C GLY A 62 7.69 3.98 -8.12
N LEU A 63 6.49 3.37 -8.01
CA LEU A 63 6.32 1.94 -8.31
C LEU A 63 6.56 1.61 -9.79
N ARG A 64 6.18 2.50 -10.73
CA ARG A 64 6.43 2.29 -12.16
C ARG A 64 7.91 2.32 -12.50
N GLU A 65 8.71 3.13 -11.81
CA GLU A 65 10.15 3.16 -11.99
C GLU A 65 10.81 1.88 -11.47
N GLU A 66 10.37 1.37 -10.31
CA GLU A 66 10.93 0.15 -9.71
C GLU A 66 10.56 -1.14 -10.44
N LEU A 67 9.46 -1.15 -11.21
CA LEU A 67 8.94 -2.33 -11.90
C LEU A 67 9.33 -2.45 -13.39
N GLN A 68 10.11 -1.51 -13.92
CA GLN A 68 10.71 -1.59 -15.28
C GLN A 68 11.84 -2.62 -15.34
#